data_AF-A0A972JW71-F1
#
_entry.id   AF-A0A972JW71-F1
#
_cell.length_a   1.000
_cell.length_b   1.000
_cell.length_c   1.000
_cell.angle_alpha   90.00
_cell.angle_beta   90.00
_cell.angle_gamma   90.00
#
_symmetry.space_group_name_H-M   'P 1'
#
loop_
_entity.id
_entity.type
_entity.pdbx_description
1 polymer ?
#
loop_
_entity_poly.entity_id
_entity_poly.type
_entity_poly.pdbx_seq_one_letter_code
_entity_poly.pdbx_strand_id
1 'polypeptide(L)'
;MVMQHVELERFICAAVCSQRLANELLTTPAVALDRYGHQLSPIERDMVLSVHGAKDIFDFAARLHTKVQSVRLPFKRRSVVQHQ
;
A
#
# COMPACT_ATOMS: atom_id res chain seq x y z
N MET A 1 -11.48 0.27 16.47
CA MET A 1 -10.41 0.59 15.51
C MET A 1 -11.07 1.19 14.28
N VAL A 2 -10.78 2.45 13.95
CA VAL A 2 -11.32 3.09 12.73
C VAL A 2 -10.52 2.57 11.54
N MET A 3 -11.17 1.83 10.63
CA MET A 3 -10.54 1.30 9.42
C MET A 3 -10.33 2.45 8.42
N GLN A 4 -9.16 3.10 8.44
CA GLN A 4 -8.91 4.30 7.63
C GLN A 4 -8.64 4.03 6.12
N HIS A 5 -8.60 2.77 5.67
CA HIS A 5 -8.31 2.43 4.25
C HIS A 5 -9.12 1.22 3.76
N VAL A 6 -10.44 1.25 3.94
CA VAL A 6 -11.33 0.14 3.60
C VAL A 6 -11.24 -0.24 2.12
N GLU A 7 -11.14 0.75 1.22
CA GLU A 7 -11.04 0.47 -0.21
C GLU A 7 -9.70 -0.14 -0.60
N LEU A 8 -8.61 0.24 0.08
CA LEU A 8 -7.31 -0.41 -0.10
C LEU A 8 -7.33 -1.86 0.34
N GLU A 9 -7.95 -2.16 1.50
CA GLU A 9 -8.10 -3.53 1.98
C GLU A 9 -8.95 -4.37 1.01
N ARG A 10 -10.09 -3.84 0.54
CA ARG A 10 -10.93 -4.50 -0.46
C ARG A 10 -10.18 -4.77 -1.76
N PHE A 11 -9.40 -3.81 -2.22
CA PHE A 11 -8.59 -3.95 -3.43
C PHE A 11 -7.56 -5.08 -3.28
N ILE A 12 -6.88 -5.18 -2.13
CA ILE A 12 -5.94 -6.27 -1.87
C ILE A 12 -6.66 -7.62 -1.75
N CYS A 13 -7.82 -7.68 -1.09
CA CYS A 13 -8.62 -8.90 -1.06
C CYS A 13 -9.03 -9.34 -2.47
N ALA A 14 -9.45 -8.41 -3.33
CA ALA A 14 -9.78 -8.70 -4.73
C ALA A 14 -8.56 -9.25 -5.49
N ALA A 15 -7.36 -8.71 -5.24
CA ALA A 15 -6.12 -9.22 -5.82
C ALA A 15 -5.80 -10.64 -5.35
N VAL A 16 -5.98 -10.94 -4.05
CA VAL A 16 -5.78 -12.29 -3.50
C VAL A 16 -6.75 -13.31 -4.13
N CYS A 17 -8.00 -12.91 -4.39
CA CYS A 17 -9.01 -13.77 -5.01
C CYS A 17 -8.89 -13.88 -6.54
N SER A 18 -8.07 -13.06 -7.18
CA SER A 18 -7.93 -13.01 -8.64
C SER A 18 -6.47 -13.06 -9.04
N GLN A 19 -6.03 -14.23 -9.52
CA GLN A 19 -4.65 -14.43 -9.93
C GLN A 19 -4.21 -13.46 -11.04
N ARG A 20 -5.14 -13.05 -11.92
CA ARG A 20 -4.87 -12.02 -12.92
C ARG A 20 -4.57 -10.67 -12.28
N LEU A 21 -5.41 -10.23 -11.34
CA LEU A 21 -5.21 -8.95 -10.66
C LEU A 21 -3.94 -8.98 -9.80
N ALA A 22 -3.66 -10.07 -9.09
CA ALA A 22 -2.39 -10.24 -8.38
C ALA A 22 -1.18 -10.08 -9.31
N ASN A 23 -1.19 -10.75 -10.47
CA ASN A 23 -0.11 -10.63 -11.45
C ASN A 23 0.02 -9.21 -12.02
N GLU A 24 -1.09 -8.57 -12.39
CA GLU A 24 -1.07 -7.18 -12.85
C GLU A 24 -0.54 -6.25 -11.75
N LEU A 25 -0.90 -6.46 -10.49
CA LEU A 25 -0.43 -5.66 -9.37
C LEU A 25 1.09 -5.80 -9.14
N LEU A 26 1.62 -7.02 -9.25
CA LEU A 26 3.03 -7.30 -9.02
C LEU A 26 3.94 -6.83 -10.17
N THR A 27 3.43 -6.84 -11.40
CA THR A 27 4.22 -6.53 -12.61
C THR A 27 4.00 -5.12 -13.13
N THR A 28 2.75 -4.65 -13.12
CA THR A 28 2.29 -3.40 -13.74
C THR A 28 1.20 -2.73 -12.87
N PRO A 29 1.54 -2.30 -11.65
CA PRO A 29 0.55 -1.80 -10.68
C PRO A 29 -0.26 -0.60 -11.19
N ALA A 30 0.31 0.25 -12.04
CA ALA A 30 -0.43 1.34 -12.69
C ALA A 30 -1.62 0.83 -13.52
N VAL A 31 -1.41 -0.24 -14.31
CA VAL A 31 -2.47 -0.86 -15.12
C VAL A 31 -3.54 -1.48 -14.23
N ALA A 32 -3.14 -2.15 -13.16
CA ALA A 32 -4.07 -2.71 -12.19
C ALA A 32 -4.92 -1.62 -11.52
N LEU A 33 -4.29 -0.50 -11.14
CA LEU A 33 -4.97 0.64 -10.53
C LEU A 33 -5.95 1.34 -11.48
N ASP A 34 -5.63 1.45 -12.76
CA ASP A 34 -6.52 2.06 -13.75
C ASP A 34 -7.76 1.19 -14.03
N ARG A 35 -7.59 -0.14 -14.02
CA ARG A 35 -8.72 -1.06 -14.25
C ARG A 35 -9.57 -1.29 -13.01
N TYR A 36 -8.96 -1.40 -11.84
CA TYR A 36 -9.62 -1.93 -10.64
C TYR A 36 -9.56 -0.98 -9.44
N GLY A 37 -8.60 -0.06 -9.38
CA GLY A 37 -8.36 0.84 -8.25
C GLY A 37 -9.11 2.18 -8.29
N HIS A 38 -10.26 2.26 -8.97
CA HIS A 38 -11.02 3.50 -9.15
C HIS A 38 -11.62 4.06 -7.86
N GLN A 39 -11.80 3.21 -6.84
CA GLN A 39 -12.33 3.62 -5.52
C GLN A 39 -11.22 4.05 -4.54
N LEU A 40 -9.96 3.89 -4.92
CA LEU A 40 -8.82 4.31 -4.11
C LEU A 40 -8.61 5.81 -4.23
N SER A 41 -8.42 6.47 -3.09
CA SER A 41 -7.99 7.86 -3.04
C SER A 41 -6.61 8.05 -3.69
N PRO A 42 -6.24 9.27 -4.13
CA PRO A 42 -4.92 9.52 -4.72
C PRO A 42 -3.76 9.06 -3.83
N ILE A 43 -3.90 9.21 -2.51
CA ILE A 43 -2.90 8.78 -1.53
C ILE A 43 -2.77 7.25 -1.52
N GLU A 44 -3.87 6.52 -1.54
CA GLU A 44 -3.86 5.06 -1.57
C GLU A 44 -3.29 4.51 -2.89
N ARG A 45 -3.58 5.17 -4.00
CA ARG A 45 -3.00 4.83 -5.31
C ARG A 45 -1.48 5.01 -5.29
N ASP A 46 -0.99 6.12 -4.74
CA ASP A 46 0.45 6.36 -4.57
C ASP A 46 1.11 5.30 -3.67
N MET A 47 0.45 4.93 -2.57
CA MET A 47 0.93 3.85 -1.70
C MET A 47 1.10 2.54 -2.46
N VAL A 48 0.11 2.13 -3.27
CA VAL A 48 0.19 0.91 -4.10
C VAL A 48 1.35 1.00 -5.09
N LEU A 49 1.47 2.12 -5.82
CA LEU A 49 2.54 2.32 -6.80
C LEU A 49 3.94 2.28 -6.18
N SER A 50 4.07 2.74 -4.94
CA SER A 50 5.34 2.82 -4.22
C SER A 50 5.85 1.48 -3.66
N VAL A 51 5.05 0.41 -3.75
CA VAL A 51 5.46 -0.94 -3.34
C VAL A 51 6.11 -1.64 -4.53
N HIS A 52 7.44 -1.66 -4.54
CA HIS A 52 8.23 -2.27 -5.60
C HIS A 52 8.87 -3.59 -5.17
N GLY A 53 9.12 -4.47 -6.15
CA GLY A 53 9.89 -5.70 -5.95
C GLY A 53 9.29 -6.68 -4.95
N ALA A 54 7.97 -6.67 -4.81
CA ALA A 54 7.25 -7.70 -4.07
C ALA A 54 7.33 -9.03 -4.84
N LYS A 55 7.60 -10.12 -4.13
CA LYS A 55 7.78 -11.45 -4.75
C LYS A 55 6.44 -12.12 -5.07
N ASP A 56 5.44 -11.87 -4.24
CA ASP A 56 4.09 -12.40 -4.37
C ASP A 56 3.09 -11.41 -3.73
N ILE A 57 1.80 -11.73 -3.84
CA ILE A 57 0.72 -10.85 -3.38
C ILE A 57 0.70 -10.68 -1.85
N PHE A 58 1.20 -11.65 -1.08
CA PHE A 58 1.26 -11.56 0.38
C PHE A 58 2.43 -10.69 0.83
N ASP A 59 3.60 -10.81 0.18
CA ASP A 59 4.73 -9.89 0.38
C ASP A 59 4.34 -8.46 0.00
N PHE A 60 3.60 -8.29 -1.12
CA PHE A 60 3.04 -7.00 -1.50
C PHE A 60 2.13 -6.43 -0.41
N ALA A 61 1.16 -7.22 0.06
CA ALA A 61 0.21 -6.80 1.09
C ALA A 61 0.91 -6.43 2.40
N ALA A 62 1.92 -7.19 2.82
CA ALA A 62 2.70 -6.92 4.02
C ALA A 62 3.46 -5.59 3.92
N ARG A 63 4.14 -5.34 2.80
CA ARG A 63 4.88 -4.08 2.57
C ARG A 63 3.96 -2.88 2.50
N LEU A 64 2.82 -3.03 1.84
CA LEU A 64 1.78 -2.00 1.78
C LEU A 64 1.25 -1.68 3.18
N HIS A 65 0.99 -2.71 3.99
CA HIS A 65 0.56 -2.54 5.37
C HIS A 65 1.59 -1.77 6.21
N THR A 66 2.88 -2.09 6.09
CA THR A 66 3.95 -1.33 6.76
C THR A 66 3.96 0.14 6.36
N LYS A 67 3.75 0.47 5.07
CA LYS A 67 3.65 1.85 4.60
C LYS A 67 2.43 2.58 5.15
N VAL A 68 1.27 1.93 5.17
CA VAL A 68 0.06 2.51 5.78
C VAL A 68 0.31 2.85 7.25
N GLN A 69 1.00 1.97 7.98
CA GLN A 69 1.36 2.23 9.38
C GLN A 69 2.40 3.36 9.54
N SER A 70 3.37 3.50 8.61
CA SER A 70 4.37 4.56 8.69
C SER A 70 3.78 5.95 8.44
N VAL A 71 2.81 6.06 7.53
CA VAL A 71 2.06 7.31 7.31
C VAL A 71 1.20 7.69 8.52
N ARG A 72 0.77 6.71 9.32
CA ARG A 72 0.04 6.94 10.58
C ARG A 72 0.92 7.40 11.75
N LEU A 73 2.24 7.24 11.67
CA LEU A 73 3.14 7.73 12.73
C LEU A 73 3.49 9.20 12.43
N PRO A 74 3.07 10.17 13.26
CA PRO A 74 3.63 11.50 13.15
C PRO A 74 5.13 11.38 13.41
N PHE A 75 5.94 11.97 12.54
CA PHE A 75 7.37 12.13 12.73
C PHE A 75 7.66 12.57 14.17
N LYS A 76 8.08 11.64 15.03
CA LYS A 76 8.74 12.00 16.28
C LYS A 76 10.12 12.48 15.86
N ARG A 77 10.24 13.80 15.61
CA ARG A 77 11.54 14.47 15.41
C ARG A 77 12.49 13.92 16.47
N ARG A 78 13.56 13.26 16.03
CA ARG A 78 14.74 13.07 16.88
C ARG A 78 15.25 14.46 17.21
N SER A 79 14.85 15.01 18.35
CA SER A 79 15.63 16.05 19.01
C SER A 79 16.92 15.38 19.46
N VAL A 80 17.94 15.45 18.61
CA VAL A 80 19.32 15.27 19.03
C VAL A 80 19.65 16.51 19.85
N VAL A 81 19.47 16.42 21.16
CA VAL A 81 20.07 17.39 22.08
C VAL A 81 21.55 17.06 22.09
N GLN A 82 22.34 17.85 21.35
CA GLN A 82 23.78 17.89 21.53
C GLN A 82 24.06 18.41 22.94
N HIS A 83 24.66 17.57 23.77
CA HIS A 83 25.35 17.98 24.98
C HIS A 83 26.52 18.89 24.61
N GLN A 84 26.55 20.11 25.17
CA GLN A 84 27.75 20.85 25.54
C GLN A 84 27.55 21.41 26.94
#